data_AF-A0A955DW34-F1
#
_entry.id   AF-A0A955DW34-F1
#
_cell.length_a   1.000
_cell.length_b   1.000
_cell.length_c   1.000
_cell.angle_alpha   90.00
_cell.angle_beta   90.00
_cell.angle_gamma   90.00
#
_symmetry.space_group_name_H-M   'P 1'
#
loop_
_entity.id
_entity.type
_entity.pdbx_description
1 polymer ?
#
loop_
_entity_poly.entity_id
_entity_poly.type
_entity_poly.pdbx_seq_one_letter_code
_entity_poly.pdbx_strand_id
1 'polypeptide(L)'
;MPRSRPARVVTTRVHAIRRAARRLAPLALAMMLMPVFGSGLDDRLERYDTQKMSGWTIRVNRDLQGDLRALVLRQLAWDLSEIDRVIPEGARRRLAHVVFWVEAQGATVEGGMSGRGMCYHPSREWLVSNGLMAEKAKGVEIVRAADFPEWRINQPWMVFHEMAHALHDAIDFEHPDVEAAWKAAMERGDYDEVDHNTQDDGRPVRAYACTNPKEYF
;
A
#
# COMPACT_ATOMS: atom_id res chain seq x y z
N MET A 1 69.03 -3.33 -13.85
CA MET A 1 69.13 -2.46 -15.05
C MET A 1 68.94 -3.32 -16.29
N PRO A 2 68.40 -2.81 -17.43
CA PRO A 2 67.96 -1.46 -17.71
C PRO A 2 66.48 -1.33 -18.13
N ARG A 3 66.02 -0.07 -18.06
CA ARG A 3 64.77 0.47 -18.61
C ARG A 3 64.89 0.67 -20.12
N SER A 4 63.78 0.63 -20.84
CA SER A 4 63.60 1.44 -22.06
C SER A 4 62.12 1.68 -22.39
N ARG A 5 61.66 2.89 -22.06
CA ARG A 5 60.86 3.73 -22.98
C ARG A 5 61.86 4.63 -23.74
N PRO A 6 61.53 5.43 -24.78
CA PRO A 6 60.22 5.78 -25.36
C PRO A 6 60.18 5.82 -26.91
N ALA A 7 59.03 6.16 -27.51
CA ALA A 7 59.01 7.02 -28.70
C ALA A 7 57.67 7.77 -28.83
N ARG A 8 57.74 9.10 -28.71
CA ARG A 8 56.76 10.11 -29.16
C ARG A 8 57.03 10.42 -30.62
N VAL A 9 55.99 10.60 -31.44
CA VAL A 9 55.98 11.45 -32.65
C VAL A 9 54.49 11.74 -32.96
N VAL A 10 53.95 12.90 -33.33
CA VAL A 10 54.27 14.34 -33.27
C VAL A 10 53.03 15.04 -33.88
N THR A 11 52.66 16.18 -33.29
CA THR A 11 51.96 17.39 -33.82
C THR A 11 50.92 17.25 -34.96
N THR A 12 49.83 18.01 -35.03
CA THR A 12 49.71 19.49 -35.20
C THR A 12 48.20 19.70 -35.44
N ARG A 13 47.47 20.72 -34.97
CA ARG A 13 47.52 22.14 -35.34
C ARG A 13 46.47 22.90 -34.50
N VAL A 14 46.75 24.18 -34.36
CA VAL A 14 46.19 25.18 -33.45
C VAL A 14 45.42 26.21 -34.28
N HIS A 15 44.23 26.62 -33.79
CA HIS A 15 43.51 27.89 -34.07
C HIS A 15 42.85 28.05 -35.46
N ALA A 16 41.73 28.74 -35.70
CA ALA A 16 40.93 29.69 -34.92
C ALA A 16 39.62 30.08 -35.68
N ILE A 17 38.56 30.39 -34.92
CA ILE A 17 37.70 31.59 -35.03
C ILE A 17 36.56 31.71 -36.10
N ARG A 18 35.39 32.11 -35.55
CA ARG A 18 34.28 32.98 -36.04
C ARG A 18 32.93 32.37 -36.52
N ARG A 19 31.99 32.39 -35.55
CA ARG A 19 30.62 32.97 -35.54
C ARG A 19 29.76 32.89 -36.83
N ALA A 20 28.58 32.28 -36.67
CA ALA A 20 27.33 32.86 -37.15
C ALA A 20 26.17 32.42 -36.24
N ALA A 21 25.54 33.41 -35.58
CA ALA A 21 24.32 33.24 -34.81
C ALA A 21 23.15 32.92 -35.74
N ARG A 22 22.34 31.91 -35.39
CA ARG A 22 21.00 31.73 -35.97
C ARG A 22 19.98 31.88 -34.85
N ARG A 23 19.08 32.83 -35.06
CA ARG A 23 17.95 33.16 -34.19
C ARG A 23 17.00 31.95 -34.15
N LEU A 24 16.74 31.41 -32.96
CA LEU A 24 15.63 30.50 -32.71
C LEU A 24 14.49 31.33 -32.12
N ALA A 25 13.33 31.30 -32.78
CA ALA A 25 12.08 31.83 -32.26
C ALA A 25 11.63 31.00 -31.04
N PRO A 26 10.96 31.59 -30.03
CA PRO A 26 10.40 30.80 -28.94
C PRO A 26 9.16 30.07 -29.46
N LEU A 27 9.22 28.73 -29.48
CA LEU A 27 8.01 27.91 -29.55
C LEU A 27 7.28 28.12 -28.22
N ALA A 28 6.14 28.80 -28.26
CA ALA A 28 5.22 28.84 -27.14
C ALA A 28 4.71 27.42 -26.88
N LEU A 29 5.16 26.80 -25.80
CA LEU A 29 4.61 25.55 -25.29
C LEU A 29 3.24 25.87 -24.71
N ALA A 30 2.18 25.70 -25.50
CA ALA A 30 0.83 25.68 -24.98
C ALA A 30 0.70 24.47 -24.05
N MET A 31 0.74 24.70 -22.74
CA MET A 31 0.27 23.74 -21.74
C MET A 31 -1.24 23.60 -21.94
N MET A 32 -1.63 22.69 -22.83
CA MET A 32 -2.97 22.12 -22.79
C MET A 32 -3.07 21.35 -21.47
N LEU A 33 -3.77 21.93 -20.50
CA LEU A 33 -4.37 21.17 -19.40
C LEU A 33 -5.38 20.20 -20.04
N MET A 34 -4.88 19.03 -20.45
CA MET A 34 -5.72 17.86 -20.63
C MET A 34 -6.32 17.56 -19.25
N PRO A 35 -7.64 17.52 -19.10
CA PRO A 35 -8.21 16.93 -17.91
C PRO A 35 -7.64 15.53 -17.81
N VAL A 36 -6.97 15.21 -16.70
CA VAL A 36 -6.72 13.83 -16.33
C VAL A 36 -8.10 13.25 -16.04
N PHE A 37 -8.77 12.75 -17.08
CA PHE A 37 -9.81 11.75 -16.89
C PHE A 37 -9.07 10.53 -16.39
N GLY A 38 -8.94 10.42 -15.06
CA GLY A 38 -8.68 9.12 -14.47
C GLY A 38 -9.71 8.18 -15.07
N SER A 39 -9.28 7.06 -15.62
CA SER A 39 -10.17 5.96 -15.95
C SER A 39 -10.71 5.45 -14.62
N GLY A 40 -11.72 6.16 -14.12
CA GLY A 40 -12.31 5.94 -12.81
C GLY A 40 -12.93 4.58 -12.84
N LEU A 41 -12.37 3.67 -12.05
CA LEU A 41 -13.11 2.48 -11.65
C LEU A 41 -14.48 2.95 -11.16
N ASP A 42 -15.54 2.30 -11.64
CA ASP A 42 -16.91 2.63 -11.24
C ASP A 42 -17.15 2.14 -9.80
N ASP A 43 -16.61 2.90 -8.84
CA ASP A 43 -16.57 2.59 -7.42
C ASP A 43 -17.74 3.26 -6.68
N ARG A 44 -18.97 2.88 -7.05
CA ARG A 44 -20.20 3.40 -6.41
C ARG A 44 -20.85 2.33 -5.55
N LEU A 45 -21.53 2.74 -4.47
CA LEU A 45 -22.13 1.83 -3.48
C LEU A 45 -23.10 0.81 -4.10
N GLU A 46 -23.81 1.15 -5.18
CA GLU A 46 -24.75 0.27 -5.87
C GLU A 46 -24.07 -0.91 -6.58
N ARG A 47 -22.74 -0.83 -6.77
CA ARG A 47 -21.92 -1.91 -7.33
C ARG A 47 -21.56 -2.97 -6.30
N TYR A 48 -21.98 -2.84 -5.04
CA TYR A 48 -21.65 -3.78 -3.97
C TYR A 48 -22.84 -4.60 -3.50
N ASP A 49 -22.63 -5.90 -3.40
CA ASP A 49 -23.49 -6.77 -2.62
C ASP A 49 -23.09 -6.69 -1.15
N THR A 50 -24.08 -6.88 -0.26
CA THR A 50 -23.85 -6.76 1.19
C THR A 50 -24.16 -8.07 1.86
N GLN A 51 -23.22 -8.50 2.70
CA GLN A 51 -23.36 -9.70 3.51
C GLN A 51 -22.72 -9.52 4.88
N LYS A 52 -22.99 -10.46 5.78
CA LYS A 52 -22.45 -10.48 7.13
C LYS A 52 -21.53 -11.68 7.32
N MET A 53 -20.38 -11.47 7.95
CA MET A 53 -19.42 -12.51 8.33
C MET A 53 -18.91 -12.22 9.73
N SER A 54 -19.08 -13.16 10.67
CA SER A 54 -18.63 -13.03 12.06
C SER A 54 -19.03 -11.70 12.74
N GLY A 55 -20.19 -11.14 12.38
CA GLY A 55 -20.69 -9.85 12.90
C GLY A 55 -20.36 -8.61 12.05
N TRP A 56 -19.30 -8.66 11.24
CA TRP A 56 -18.89 -7.55 10.38
C TRP A 56 -19.68 -7.47 9.08
N THR A 57 -19.78 -6.25 8.55
CA THR A 57 -20.37 -5.99 7.24
C THR A 57 -19.32 -6.15 6.15
N ILE A 58 -19.64 -6.95 5.14
CA ILE A 58 -18.79 -7.15 3.96
C ILE A 58 -19.52 -6.61 2.75
N ARG A 59 -18.88 -5.69 2.02
CA ARG A 59 -19.33 -5.11 0.76
C ARG A 59 -18.49 -5.73 -0.36
N VAL A 60 -19.12 -6.49 -1.25
CA VAL A 60 -18.42 -7.24 -2.30
C VAL A 60 -18.74 -6.64 -3.65
N ASN A 61 -17.72 -6.18 -4.37
CA ASN A 61 -17.88 -5.63 -5.70
C ASN A 61 -18.53 -6.69 -6.62
N ARG A 62 -19.60 -6.30 -7.32
CA ARG A 62 -20.39 -7.18 -8.21
C ARG A 62 -19.62 -7.67 -9.42
N ASP A 63 -18.48 -7.10 -9.76
CA ASP A 63 -17.63 -7.63 -10.83
C ASP A 63 -16.82 -8.85 -10.36
N LEU A 64 -16.66 -9.03 -9.04
CA LEU A 64 -16.01 -10.21 -8.48
C LEU A 64 -17.00 -11.37 -8.50
N GLN A 65 -16.77 -12.34 -9.39
CA GLN A 65 -17.68 -13.45 -9.67
C GLN A 65 -16.95 -14.81 -9.73
N GLY A 66 -17.73 -15.88 -9.80
CA GLY A 66 -17.24 -17.24 -10.00
C GLY A 66 -16.36 -17.77 -8.87
N ASP A 67 -15.42 -18.65 -9.23
CA ASP A 67 -14.57 -19.37 -8.27
C ASP A 67 -13.69 -18.44 -7.43
N LEU A 68 -13.20 -17.34 -8.03
CA LEU A 68 -12.39 -16.37 -7.30
C LEU A 68 -13.20 -15.69 -6.19
N ARG A 69 -14.46 -15.29 -6.48
CA ARG A 69 -15.36 -14.75 -5.45
C ARG A 69 -15.55 -15.77 -4.32
N ALA A 70 -15.85 -17.02 -4.66
CA ALA A 70 -16.08 -18.07 -3.68
C ALA A 70 -14.83 -18.34 -2.80
N LEU A 71 -13.64 -18.31 -3.40
CA LEU A 71 -12.38 -18.52 -2.69
C LEU A 71 -12.07 -17.36 -1.72
N VAL A 72 -12.11 -16.12 -2.20
CA VAL A 72 -11.82 -14.93 -1.38
C VAL A 72 -12.79 -14.81 -0.22
N LEU A 73 -14.09 -15.01 -0.46
CA LEU A 73 -15.10 -14.92 0.60
C LEU A 73 -14.96 -16.04 1.63
N ARG A 74 -14.55 -17.25 1.22
CA ARG A 74 -14.28 -18.36 2.14
C ARG A 74 -13.07 -18.06 3.03
N GLN A 75 -11.99 -17.57 2.45
CA GLN A 75 -10.77 -17.23 3.18
C GLN A 75 -10.99 -16.04 4.13
N LEU A 76 -11.67 -14.99 3.66
CA LEU A 76 -12.03 -13.85 4.51
C LEU A 76 -12.94 -14.27 5.67
N ALA A 77 -13.92 -15.15 5.43
CA ALA A 77 -14.77 -15.68 6.49
C ALA A 77 -13.96 -16.47 7.54
N TRP A 78 -12.96 -17.25 7.10
CA TRP A 78 -12.03 -17.92 8.01
C TRP A 78 -11.23 -16.92 8.85
N ASP A 79 -10.63 -15.92 8.21
CA ASP A 79 -9.80 -14.92 8.89
C ASP A 79 -10.61 -14.15 9.93
N LEU A 80 -11.80 -13.70 9.58
CA LEU A 80 -12.69 -13.00 10.50
C LEU A 80 -13.16 -13.90 11.65
N SER A 81 -13.39 -15.19 11.41
CA SER A 81 -13.71 -16.14 12.49
C SER A 81 -12.54 -16.34 13.45
N GLU A 82 -11.31 -16.46 12.95
CA GLU A 82 -10.12 -16.60 13.79
C GLU A 82 -9.85 -15.32 14.59
N ILE A 83 -9.98 -14.15 13.95
CA ILE A 83 -9.84 -12.85 14.60
C ILE A 83 -10.87 -12.71 15.72
N ASP A 84 -12.16 -12.98 15.44
CA ASP A 84 -13.23 -12.92 16.43
C ASP A 84 -12.87 -13.73 17.69
N ARG A 85 -12.32 -14.93 17.50
CA ARG A 85 -11.94 -15.85 18.59
C ARG A 85 -10.79 -15.33 19.46
N VAL A 86 -9.84 -14.59 18.90
CA VAL A 86 -8.60 -14.19 19.60
C VAL A 86 -8.63 -12.77 20.17
N ILE A 87 -9.42 -11.86 19.58
CA ILE A 87 -9.42 -10.47 20.04
C ILE A 87 -10.18 -10.32 21.38
N PRO A 88 -9.69 -9.48 22.30
CA PRO A 88 -10.44 -9.16 23.51
C PRO A 88 -11.77 -8.48 23.19
N GLU A 89 -12.78 -8.77 24.03
CA GLU A 89 -14.14 -8.23 23.89
C GLU A 89 -14.18 -6.68 23.83
N GLY A 90 -13.25 -6.00 24.51
CA GLY A 90 -13.10 -4.54 24.42
C GLY A 90 -12.63 -4.02 23.06
N ALA A 91 -11.78 -4.78 22.36
CA ALA A 91 -11.34 -4.49 20.99
C ALA A 91 -12.45 -4.85 19.99
N ARG A 92 -13.11 -5.99 20.18
CA ARG A 92 -14.26 -6.43 19.37
C ARG A 92 -15.34 -5.34 19.28
N ARG A 93 -15.74 -4.75 20.41
CA ARG A 93 -16.72 -3.65 20.42
C ARG A 93 -16.26 -2.42 19.64
N ARG A 94 -14.97 -2.05 19.77
CA ARG A 94 -14.40 -0.92 19.02
C ARG A 94 -14.36 -1.20 17.52
N LEU A 95 -14.11 -2.44 17.12
CA LEU A 95 -13.99 -2.85 15.73
C LEU A 95 -15.31 -3.28 15.08
N ALA A 96 -16.43 -3.31 15.82
CA ALA A 96 -17.72 -3.76 15.31
C ALA A 96 -18.27 -2.91 14.15
N HIS A 97 -17.81 -1.67 14.03
CA HIS A 97 -18.21 -0.74 12.97
C HIS A 97 -17.45 -0.91 11.66
N VAL A 98 -16.31 -1.62 11.67
CA VAL A 98 -15.45 -1.77 10.49
C VAL A 98 -16.20 -2.50 9.39
N VAL A 99 -16.22 -1.87 8.20
CA VAL A 99 -16.75 -2.45 6.98
C VAL A 99 -15.60 -2.96 6.13
N PHE A 100 -15.72 -4.19 5.65
CA PHE A 100 -14.77 -4.76 4.69
C PHE A 100 -15.26 -4.56 3.27
N TRP A 101 -14.43 -3.98 2.42
CA TRP A 101 -14.67 -3.76 1.00
C TRP A 101 -13.84 -4.76 0.20
N VAL A 102 -14.47 -5.52 -0.68
CA VAL A 102 -13.79 -6.54 -1.49
C VAL A 102 -13.89 -6.16 -2.96
N GLU A 103 -12.79 -5.66 -3.51
CA GLU A 103 -12.73 -5.25 -4.91
C GLU A 103 -12.39 -6.42 -5.83
N ALA A 104 -13.00 -6.43 -7.01
CA ALA A 104 -12.46 -7.19 -8.13
C ALA A 104 -11.08 -6.62 -8.54
N GLN A 105 -11.02 -5.29 -8.68
CA GLN A 105 -9.84 -4.49 -8.94
C GLN A 105 -10.08 -3.07 -8.44
N GLY A 106 -9.30 -2.63 -7.46
CA GLY A 106 -9.31 -1.29 -6.87
C GLY A 106 -8.33 -0.34 -7.55
N ALA A 107 -8.37 0.93 -7.14
CA ALA A 107 -7.65 2.00 -7.80
C ALA A 107 -6.15 2.03 -7.46
N THR A 108 -5.35 2.53 -8.40
CA THR A 108 -3.99 2.99 -8.11
C THR A 108 -4.02 4.51 -7.97
N VAL A 109 -3.59 4.99 -6.82
CA VAL A 109 -3.45 6.42 -6.49
C VAL A 109 -2.00 6.68 -6.13
N GLU A 110 -1.34 7.56 -6.89
CA GLU A 110 0.05 7.93 -6.65
C GLU A 110 0.22 8.45 -5.21
N GLY A 111 1.21 7.89 -4.51
CA GLY A 111 1.52 8.30 -3.13
C GLY A 111 0.56 7.80 -2.05
N GLY A 112 -0.40 6.91 -2.36
CA GLY A 112 -1.26 6.36 -1.31
C GLY A 112 -1.97 5.03 -1.55
N MET A 113 -2.10 4.53 -2.79
CA MET A 113 -2.73 3.22 -3.02
C MET A 113 -2.18 2.52 -4.27
N SER A 114 -1.76 1.26 -4.16
CA SER A 114 -1.00 0.59 -5.22
C SER A 114 -1.85 -0.17 -6.26
N GLY A 115 -3.19 -0.13 -6.19
CA GLY A 115 -4.09 -0.99 -7.01
C GLY A 115 -3.96 -2.49 -6.70
N ARG A 116 -3.17 -2.81 -5.68
CA ARG A 116 -2.94 -4.10 -5.04
C ARG A 116 -2.90 -3.78 -3.55
N GLY A 117 -3.13 -4.77 -2.70
CA GLY A 117 -3.17 -4.45 -1.29
C GLY A 117 -4.28 -5.11 -0.53
N MET A 118 -4.09 -5.07 0.78
CA MET A 118 -5.15 -4.57 1.63
C MET A 118 -4.76 -3.18 2.16
N CYS A 119 -5.74 -2.40 2.57
CA CYS A 119 -5.48 -1.17 3.32
C CYS A 119 -6.69 -0.79 4.19
N TYR A 120 -6.39 -0.17 5.33
CA TYR A 120 -7.34 0.60 6.11
C TYR A 120 -7.41 2.06 5.62
N HIS A 121 -8.62 2.63 5.59
CA HIS A 121 -8.87 3.99 5.12
C HIS A 121 -9.16 4.97 6.26
N PRO A 122 -8.16 5.67 6.83
CA PRO A 122 -8.38 6.52 8.00
C PRO A 122 -9.11 7.84 7.69
N SER A 123 -9.02 8.36 6.47
CA SER A 123 -9.51 9.71 6.12
C SER A 123 -10.50 9.69 4.96
N ARG A 124 -11.70 10.19 5.22
CA ARG A 124 -12.73 10.44 4.19
C ARG A 124 -12.29 11.53 3.22
N GLU A 125 -11.62 12.55 3.74
CA GLU A 125 -11.15 13.71 2.98
C GLU A 125 -10.10 13.29 1.95
N TRP A 126 -9.17 12.42 2.34
CA TRP A 126 -8.17 11.86 1.43
C TRP A 126 -8.81 11.01 0.33
N LEU A 127 -9.81 10.19 0.66
CA LEU A 127 -10.55 9.42 -0.34
C LEU A 127 -11.19 10.35 -1.37
N VAL A 128 -11.92 11.36 -0.92
CA VAL A 128 -12.62 12.32 -1.80
C VAL A 128 -11.63 13.10 -2.66
N SER A 129 -10.52 13.59 -2.10
CA SER A 129 -9.53 14.38 -2.85
C SER A 129 -8.80 13.58 -3.91
N ASN A 130 -8.76 12.25 -3.78
CA ASN A 130 -8.17 11.32 -4.74
C ASN A 130 -9.21 10.63 -5.64
N GLY A 131 -10.47 11.07 -5.62
CA GLY A 131 -11.53 10.53 -6.47
C GLY A 131 -11.98 9.11 -6.11
N LEU A 132 -11.77 8.71 -4.86
CA LEU A 132 -12.19 7.42 -4.31
C LEU A 132 -13.51 7.54 -3.55
N MET A 133 -14.19 6.41 -3.34
CA MET A 133 -15.47 6.37 -2.65
C MET A 133 -15.31 6.72 -1.16
N ALA A 134 -15.93 7.82 -0.75
CA ALA A 134 -15.82 8.38 0.59
C ALA A 134 -16.40 7.46 1.68
N GLU A 135 -17.34 6.58 1.30
CA GLU A 135 -17.98 5.57 2.15
C GLU A 135 -17.01 4.48 2.61
N LYS A 136 -15.85 4.34 1.96
CA LYS A 136 -14.79 3.41 2.38
C LYS A 136 -14.04 3.88 3.64
N ALA A 137 -14.21 5.14 4.05
CA ALA A 137 -13.58 5.68 5.25
C ALA A 137 -13.91 4.85 6.49
N LYS A 138 -12.90 4.66 7.35
CA LYS A 138 -12.92 3.80 8.53
C LYS A 138 -13.23 2.32 8.21
N GLY A 139 -13.02 1.91 6.96
CA GLY A 139 -13.15 0.54 6.48
C GLY A 139 -11.81 -0.07 6.08
N VAL A 140 -11.82 -1.39 5.90
CA VAL A 140 -10.70 -2.17 5.36
C VAL A 140 -11.04 -2.58 3.94
N GLU A 141 -10.14 -2.37 3.00
CA GLU A 141 -10.30 -2.73 1.59
C GLU A 141 -9.34 -3.83 1.18
N ILE A 142 -9.86 -4.90 0.59
CA ILE A 142 -9.09 -5.80 -0.27
C ILE A 142 -9.06 -5.14 -1.65
N VAL A 143 -7.95 -4.48 -1.97
CA VAL A 143 -7.80 -3.64 -3.17
C VAL A 143 -7.81 -4.51 -4.42
N ARG A 144 -7.38 -5.77 -4.34
CA ARG A 144 -7.44 -6.70 -5.48
C ARG A 144 -7.68 -8.13 -5.03
N ALA A 145 -8.91 -8.61 -5.21
CA ALA A 145 -9.31 -9.96 -4.83
C ALA A 145 -8.43 -11.07 -5.44
N ALA A 146 -7.88 -10.87 -6.64
CA ALA A 146 -7.02 -11.86 -7.29
C ALA A 146 -5.70 -12.13 -6.54
N ASP A 147 -5.20 -11.15 -5.77
CA ASP A 147 -3.93 -11.28 -5.04
C ASP A 147 -4.14 -11.88 -3.64
N PHE A 148 -5.34 -11.70 -3.07
CA PHE A 148 -5.66 -12.06 -1.69
C PHE A 148 -5.32 -13.52 -1.32
N PRO A 149 -5.64 -14.54 -2.13
CA PRO A 149 -5.32 -15.93 -1.77
C PRO A 149 -3.82 -16.22 -1.67
N GLU A 150 -3.01 -15.64 -2.55
CA GLU A 150 -1.56 -15.81 -2.55
C GLU A 150 -0.95 -15.05 -1.37
N TRP A 151 -1.39 -13.81 -1.15
CA TRP A 151 -0.86 -12.98 -0.07
C TRP A 151 -1.18 -13.53 1.30
N ARG A 152 -2.36 -14.14 1.48
CA ARG A 152 -2.73 -14.81 2.72
C ARG A 152 -1.78 -15.95 3.09
N ILE A 153 -1.13 -16.60 2.12
CA ILE A 153 -0.11 -17.63 2.41
C ILE A 153 1.12 -16.98 3.09
N ASN A 154 1.49 -15.79 2.63
CA ASN A 154 2.66 -15.05 3.10
C ASN A 154 2.39 -14.22 4.35
N GLN A 155 1.16 -13.72 4.47
CA GLN A 155 0.71 -12.80 5.50
C GLN A 155 -0.61 -13.33 6.09
N PRO A 156 -0.57 -14.46 6.82
CA PRO A 156 -1.77 -15.15 7.29
C PRO A 156 -2.66 -14.31 8.22
N TRP A 157 -2.10 -13.23 8.80
CA TRP A 157 -2.80 -12.29 9.67
C TRP A 157 -2.95 -10.89 9.04
N MET A 158 -2.86 -10.73 7.71
CA MET A 158 -2.99 -9.42 7.06
C MET A 158 -4.34 -8.75 7.31
N VAL A 159 -5.45 -9.51 7.37
CA VAL A 159 -6.76 -8.96 7.72
C VAL A 159 -6.74 -8.38 9.14
N PHE A 160 -6.04 -9.04 10.06
CA PHE A 160 -5.89 -8.57 11.43
C PHE A 160 -4.99 -7.34 11.53
N HIS A 161 -3.92 -7.27 10.74
CA HIS A 161 -3.08 -6.09 10.61
C HIS A 161 -3.90 -4.86 10.20
N GLU A 162 -4.75 -4.96 9.17
CA GLU A 162 -5.62 -3.84 8.78
C GLU A 162 -6.67 -3.48 9.85
N MET A 163 -7.13 -4.45 10.64
CA MET A 163 -7.99 -4.18 11.79
C MET A 163 -7.23 -3.53 12.95
N ALA A 164 -5.92 -3.78 13.09
CA ALA A 164 -5.08 -3.11 14.07
C ALA A 164 -4.97 -1.62 13.74
N HIS A 165 -4.81 -1.26 12.46
CA HIS A 165 -4.89 0.14 12.00
C HIS A 165 -6.23 0.80 12.38
N ALA A 166 -7.34 0.09 12.20
CA ALA A 166 -8.66 0.60 12.60
C ALA A 166 -8.79 0.80 14.11
N LEU A 167 -8.21 -0.10 14.93
CA LEU A 167 -8.21 0.05 16.38
C LEU A 167 -7.30 1.19 16.82
N HIS A 168 -6.13 1.34 16.21
CA HIS A 168 -5.17 2.40 16.50
C HIS A 168 -5.79 3.78 16.22
N ASP A 169 -6.45 3.94 15.07
CA ASP A 169 -7.21 5.14 14.73
C ASP A 169 -8.28 5.45 15.80
N ALA A 170 -9.01 4.42 16.27
CA ALA A 170 -10.05 4.58 17.29
C ALA A 170 -9.52 4.97 18.68
N ILE A 171 -8.22 4.75 18.95
CA ILE A 171 -7.55 5.16 20.20
C ILE A 171 -6.61 6.34 19.99
N ASP A 172 -6.64 6.97 18.81
CA ASP A 172 -5.66 7.96 18.32
C ASP A 172 -4.35 7.34 17.84
N PHE A 173 -3.96 7.67 16.60
CA PHE A 173 -2.69 7.23 16.01
C PHE A 173 -1.46 7.80 16.72
N GLU A 174 -1.62 8.84 17.53
CA GLU A 174 -0.56 9.42 18.36
C GLU A 174 -0.60 8.90 19.81
N HIS A 175 -1.26 7.77 20.06
CA HIS A 175 -1.42 7.23 21.41
C HIS A 175 -0.04 7.03 22.09
N PRO A 176 0.20 7.67 23.26
CA PRO A 176 1.54 7.76 23.84
C PRO A 176 2.12 6.41 24.25
N ASP A 177 1.29 5.46 24.65
CA ASP A 177 1.75 4.12 25.02
C ASP A 177 2.25 3.32 23.79
N VAL A 178 1.65 3.54 22.61
CA VAL A 178 2.07 2.87 21.37
C VAL A 178 3.39 3.45 20.91
N GLU A 179 3.51 4.78 20.91
CA GLU A 179 4.76 5.50 20.62
C GLU A 179 5.91 5.05 21.54
N ALA A 180 5.64 4.93 22.84
CA ALA A 180 6.63 4.49 23.82
C ALA A 180 7.05 3.03 23.60
N ALA A 181 6.09 2.14 23.33
CA ALA A 181 6.37 0.73 23.04
C ALA A 181 7.20 0.56 21.76
N TRP A 182 6.84 1.29 20.70
CA TRP A 182 7.58 1.30 19.44
C TRP A 182 9.02 1.78 19.64
N LYS A 183 9.24 2.93 20.30
CA LYS A 183 10.58 3.45 20.59
C LYS A 183 11.42 2.45 21.37
N ALA A 184 10.87 1.86 22.43
CA ALA A 184 11.57 0.86 23.22
C ALA A 184 11.93 -0.38 22.39
N ALA A 185 11.08 -0.80 21.45
CA ALA A 185 11.38 -1.90 20.54
C ALA A 185 12.49 -1.54 19.53
N MET A 186 12.49 -0.32 18.99
CA MET A 186 13.54 0.15 18.08
C MET A 186 14.89 0.28 18.79
N GLU A 187 14.91 0.72 20.05
CA GLU A 187 16.13 0.81 20.86
C GLU A 187 16.75 -0.56 21.17
N ARG A 188 15.92 -1.60 21.31
CA ARG A 188 16.41 -2.98 21.54
C ARG A 188 16.90 -3.67 20.27
N GLY A 189 16.47 -3.21 19.09
CA GLY A 189 16.81 -3.85 17.81
C GLY A 189 16.11 -5.18 17.57
N ASP A 190 15.04 -5.49 18.33
CA ASP A 190 14.31 -6.77 18.26
C ASP A 190 13.76 -7.10 16.86
N TYR A 191 13.60 -6.08 16.02
CA TYR A 191 12.96 -6.15 14.71
C TYR A 191 13.91 -5.80 13.54
N ASP A 192 15.21 -5.64 13.82
CA ASP A 192 16.20 -5.32 12.78
C ASP A 192 16.48 -6.52 11.86
N GLU A 193 16.44 -7.73 12.39
CA GLU A 193 16.61 -8.99 11.66
C GLU A 193 15.59 -10.02 12.14
N VAL A 194 14.50 -10.19 11.39
CA VAL A 194 13.48 -11.20 11.64
C VAL A 194 13.44 -12.20 10.49
N ASP A 195 13.12 -13.45 10.81
CA ASP A 195 12.80 -14.45 9.79
C ASP A 195 11.61 -13.96 8.97
N HIS A 196 11.79 -13.85 7.66
CA HIS A 196 10.69 -13.58 6.75
C HIS A 196 9.99 -14.88 6.36
N ASN A 197 8.76 -14.78 5.86
CA ASN A 197 7.97 -15.95 5.50
C ASN A 197 8.63 -16.79 4.39
N THR A 198 7.99 -17.92 4.08
CA THR A 198 8.52 -18.99 3.25
C THR A 198 8.79 -18.65 1.77
N GLN A 199 8.53 -17.42 1.32
CA GLN A 199 8.75 -17.02 -0.07
C GLN A 199 10.05 -16.26 -0.32
N ASP A 200 10.77 -15.86 0.74
CA ASP A 200 12.11 -15.30 0.58
C ASP A 200 13.19 -16.39 0.59
N ASP A 201 14.40 -16.02 0.17
CA ASP A 201 15.58 -16.90 0.13
C ASP A 201 16.11 -17.31 1.52
N GLY A 202 15.26 -17.21 2.54
CA GLY A 202 15.55 -17.49 3.95
C GLY A 202 16.42 -16.42 4.60
N ARG A 203 16.67 -15.29 3.95
CA ARG A 203 17.44 -14.20 4.56
C ARG A 203 16.57 -13.44 5.57
N PRO A 204 17.12 -13.14 6.76
CA PRO A 204 16.48 -12.21 7.68
C PRO A 204 16.24 -10.85 7.00
N VAL A 205 15.12 -10.24 7.35
CA VAL A 205 14.75 -8.90 6.87
C VAL A 205 14.49 -7.98 8.06
N ARG A 206 14.60 -6.68 7.83
CA ARG A 206 14.08 -5.69 8.79
C ARG A 206 12.56 -5.76 8.78
N ALA A 207 11.94 -5.93 9.95
CA ALA A 207 10.49 -6.06 10.05
C ALA A 207 9.78 -4.77 9.61
N TYR A 208 8.60 -4.91 9.01
CA TYR A 208 7.78 -3.77 8.59
C TYR A 208 7.34 -2.88 9.77
N ALA A 209 7.21 -3.47 10.96
CA ALA A 209 6.96 -2.76 12.23
C ALA A 209 8.02 -1.68 12.56
N CYS A 210 9.20 -1.72 11.93
CA CYS A 210 10.23 -0.70 12.08
C CYS A 210 9.92 0.62 11.35
N THR A 211 8.89 0.66 10.49
CA THR A 211 8.61 1.82 9.64
C THR A 211 8.11 3.02 10.43
N ASN A 212 7.10 2.82 11.28
CA ASN A 212 6.52 3.86 12.14
C ASN A 212 5.63 3.21 13.23
N PRO A 213 5.16 3.96 14.24
CA PRO A 213 4.29 3.45 15.30
C PRO A 213 2.97 2.82 14.82
N LYS A 214 2.46 3.24 13.65
CA LYS A 214 1.22 2.67 13.09
C LYS A 214 1.46 1.27 12.56
N GLU A 215 2.55 1.04 11.83
CA GLU A 215 2.91 -0.31 11.33
C GLU A 215 3.41 -1.25 12.43
N TYR A 216 3.80 -0.69 13.58
CA TYR A 216 4.20 -1.46 14.76
C TYR A 216 3.02 -2.02 15.55
N PHE A 217 1.91 -1.28 15.60
CA PHE A 217 0.73 -1.62 16.39
C PHE A 217 -0.08 -2.76 15.74
#